data_AF-A8T350-F1
#
_entry.id   AF-A8T350-F1
#
_cell.length_a   1.000
_cell.length_b   1.000
_cell.length_c   1.000
_cell.angle_alpha   90.00
_cell.angle_beta   90.00
_cell.angle_gamma   90.00
#
_symmetry.space_group_name_H-M   'P 1'
#
loop_
_entity.id
_entity.type
_entity.pdbx_description
1 polymer ?
#
loop_
_entity_poly.entity_id
_entity_poly.type
_entity_poly.pdbx_seq_one_letter_code
_entity_poly.pdbx_strand_id
1 'polypeptide(L)'
;MIIAISILLFLLGTIVFILNSKSMKEEQEYVDNFKFMISDHDSKQEYYNLFNQISELKDIIDDSIYLVIKKFLSGNELYTMLSSGGLVNKKSKINFFLIYLIETVIALGLFYYLTEDKTKFFMFILGFLVINNIAVKMFFKKFFVNVERLRTKTNFTYFLDLLATATKSGMTVELALVAVSEYIGNMSSSLSNYIKIYSNDISNNGFSIAGENLRKSLDLPEVRDFTAVLENALESGAPVTDALRVLSKEIRNFHFIETEEKIGKVNAKMGIPLILFIMFPIIVEIIAPGVLNLLSKI
;
A
#
# COMPACT_ATOMS: atom_id res chain seq x y z
N MET A 1 -23.22 -5.20 28.03
CA MET A 1 -21.77 -4.88 28.02
C MET A 1 -20.99 -5.80 27.07
N ILE A 2 -20.92 -7.11 27.31
CA ILE A 2 -20.17 -8.07 26.45
C ILE A 2 -20.72 -8.15 25.02
N ILE A 3 -22.05 -8.11 24.86
CA ILE A 3 -22.72 -8.20 23.55
C ILE A 3 -22.35 -7.02 22.64
N ALA A 4 -22.27 -5.80 23.18
CA ALA A 4 -21.89 -4.60 22.42
C ALA A 4 -20.41 -4.64 21.97
N ILE A 5 -19.53 -5.17 22.83
CA ILE A 5 -18.11 -5.36 22.53
C ILE A 5 -17.92 -6.48 21.47
N SER A 6 -18.69 -7.57 21.56
CA SER A 6 -18.67 -8.63 20.55
C SER A 6 -19.21 -8.16 19.19
N ILE A 7 -20.24 -7.32 19.17
CA ILE A 7 -20.76 -6.72 17.93
C ILE A 7 -19.74 -5.76 17.31
N LEU A 8 -19.01 -4.99 18.14
CA LEU A 8 -17.94 -4.12 17.68
C LEU A 8 -16.74 -4.91 17.12
N LEU A 9 -16.32 -5.97 17.79
CA LEU A 9 -15.28 -6.89 17.28
C LEU A 9 -15.70 -7.60 16.00
N PHE A 10 -16.99 -7.95 15.89
CA PHE A 10 -17.55 -8.56 14.69
C PHE A 10 -17.61 -7.57 13.52
N LEU A 11 -18.03 -6.32 13.75
CA LEU A 11 -18.03 -5.27 12.73
C LEU A 11 -16.61 -4.87 12.30
N LEU A 12 -15.68 -4.80 13.24
CA LEU A 12 -14.27 -4.51 12.95
C LEU A 12 -13.64 -5.68 12.17
N GLY A 13 -14.00 -6.92 12.53
CA GLY A 13 -13.62 -8.12 11.80
C GLY A 13 -14.20 -8.18 10.38
N THR A 14 -15.46 -7.80 10.17
CA THR A 14 -16.08 -7.76 8.84
C THR A 14 -15.55 -6.61 7.99
N ILE A 15 -15.25 -5.45 8.58
CA ILE A 15 -14.59 -4.34 7.88
C ILE A 15 -13.16 -4.72 7.48
N VAL A 16 -12.39 -5.35 8.38
CA VAL A 16 -11.05 -5.87 8.06
C VAL A 16 -11.14 -6.97 6.99
N PHE A 17 -12.12 -7.86 7.06
CA PHE A 17 -12.36 -8.89 6.04
C PHE A 17 -12.72 -8.28 4.68
N ILE A 18 -13.55 -7.24 4.63
CA ILE A 18 -13.91 -6.51 3.40
C ILE A 18 -12.72 -5.72 2.85
N LEU A 19 -11.88 -5.13 3.71
CA LEU A 19 -10.65 -4.44 3.31
C LEU A 19 -9.61 -5.43 2.78
N ASN A 20 -9.55 -6.63 3.34
CA ASN A 20 -8.62 -7.69 2.94
C ASN A 20 -9.14 -8.52 1.75
N SER A 21 -10.46 -8.57 1.50
CA SER A 21 -11.05 -9.29 0.35
C SER A 21 -10.81 -8.59 -0.99
N LYS A 22 -10.24 -7.38 -1.01
CA LYS A 22 -9.76 -6.74 -2.25
C LYS A 22 -8.54 -7.42 -2.88
N SER A 23 -8.03 -8.50 -2.29
CA SER A 23 -7.10 -9.44 -2.93
C SER A 23 -7.78 -10.45 -3.87
N MET A 24 -9.11 -10.47 -4.01
CA MET A 24 -9.83 -11.42 -4.88
C MET A 24 -10.45 -10.75 -6.10
N LYS A 25 -9.64 -10.11 -6.95
CA LYS A 25 -10.09 -9.66 -8.28
C LYS A 25 -10.51 -10.83 -9.19
N GLU A 26 -10.08 -12.05 -8.92
CA GLU A 26 -10.47 -13.25 -9.66
C GLU A 26 -11.89 -13.75 -9.29
N GLU A 27 -12.48 -13.32 -8.16
CA GLU A 27 -13.83 -13.76 -7.76
C GLU A 27 -14.97 -12.92 -8.35
N GLN A 28 -14.71 -11.70 -8.87
CA GLN A 28 -15.79 -10.87 -9.42
C GLN A 28 -16.48 -11.51 -10.63
N GLU A 29 -15.72 -12.22 -11.47
CA GLU A 29 -16.24 -12.95 -12.63
C GLU A 29 -17.02 -14.23 -12.23
N TYR A 30 -16.61 -14.89 -11.13
CA TYR A 30 -17.30 -16.07 -10.59
C TYR A 30 -18.59 -15.71 -9.85
N VAL A 31 -18.61 -14.61 -9.08
CA VAL A 31 -19.79 -14.13 -8.34
C VAL A 31 -20.88 -13.64 -9.30
N ASP A 32 -20.51 -12.99 -10.40
CA ASP A 32 -21.48 -12.55 -11.42
C ASP A 32 -22.07 -13.75 -12.19
N ASN A 33 -21.26 -14.77 -12.48
CA ASN A 33 -21.74 -16.04 -13.06
C ASN A 33 -22.60 -16.85 -12.08
N PHE A 34 -22.32 -16.80 -10.78
CA PHE A 34 -23.07 -17.50 -9.74
C PHE A 34 -24.40 -16.80 -9.40
N LYS A 35 -24.43 -15.45 -9.41
CA LYS A 35 -25.67 -14.65 -9.27
C LYS A 35 -26.63 -14.89 -10.42
N PHE A 36 -26.11 -15.13 -11.63
CA PHE A 36 -26.92 -15.51 -12.79
C PHE A 36 -27.53 -16.91 -12.64
N MET A 37 -26.86 -17.86 -11.99
CA MET A 37 -27.37 -19.22 -11.79
C MET A 37 -28.43 -19.34 -10.67
N ILE A 38 -28.50 -18.39 -9.73
CA ILE A 38 -29.38 -18.46 -8.54
C ILE A 38 -30.60 -17.52 -8.63
N SER A 39 -30.66 -16.63 -9.62
CA SER A 39 -31.78 -15.70 -9.79
C SER A 39 -32.86 -16.31 -10.69
N ASP A 40 -33.97 -16.76 -10.09
CA ASP A 40 -35.14 -17.35 -10.75
C ASP A 40 -35.95 -16.27 -11.50
N HIS A 41 -35.46 -15.83 -12.66
CA HIS A 41 -36.12 -14.86 -13.54
C HIS A 41 -36.12 -15.33 -15.00
N ASP A 42 -37.30 -15.35 -15.62
CA ASP A 42 -37.57 -15.93 -16.95
C ASP A 42 -37.02 -15.13 -18.15
N SER A 43 -36.39 -13.96 -18.00
CA SER A 43 -35.72 -13.27 -19.12
C SER A 43 -34.59 -12.29 -18.74
N LYS A 44 -33.49 -12.29 -19.53
CA LYS A 44 -32.28 -11.46 -19.32
C LYS A 44 -32.51 -9.95 -19.52
N GLN A 45 -33.50 -9.54 -20.32
CA GLN A 45 -33.61 -8.17 -20.84
C GLN A 45 -34.12 -7.13 -19.82
N GLU A 46 -34.98 -7.55 -18.87
CA GLU A 46 -35.57 -6.66 -17.87
C GLU A 46 -34.61 -6.38 -16.71
N TYR A 47 -33.77 -7.36 -16.35
CA TYR A 47 -32.71 -7.23 -15.35
C TYR A 47 -31.62 -6.26 -15.79
N TYR A 48 -31.15 -6.32 -17.05
CA TYR A 48 -30.13 -5.39 -17.55
C TYR A 48 -30.63 -3.94 -17.62
N ASN A 49 -31.90 -3.68 -17.92
CA ASN A 49 -32.41 -2.31 -18.02
C ASN A 49 -32.59 -1.63 -16.65
N LEU A 50 -33.09 -2.34 -15.64
CA LEU A 50 -33.22 -1.81 -14.28
C LEU A 50 -31.85 -1.67 -13.60
N PHE A 51 -30.97 -2.66 -13.79
CA PHE A 51 -29.61 -2.64 -13.24
C PHE A 51 -28.74 -1.57 -13.91
N ASN A 52 -28.88 -1.34 -15.23
CA ASN A 52 -28.17 -0.27 -15.92
C ASN A 52 -28.64 1.12 -15.47
N GLN A 53 -29.94 1.34 -15.26
CA GLN A 53 -30.44 2.62 -14.71
C GLN A 53 -29.94 2.87 -13.28
N ILE A 54 -29.90 1.84 -12.43
CA ILE A 54 -29.35 1.94 -11.07
C ILE A 54 -27.82 2.13 -11.12
N SER A 55 -27.12 1.51 -12.07
CA SER A 55 -25.68 1.67 -12.27
C SER A 55 -25.32 3.08 -12.74
N GLU A 56 -26.07 3.65 -13.68
CA GLU A 56 -25.87 5.02 -14.15
C GLU A 56 -26.10 6.05 -13.03
N LEU A 57 -27.15 5.87 -12.22
CA LEU A 57 -27.38 6.70 -11.03
C LEU A 57 -26.25 6.54 -10.00
N LYS A 58 -25.76 5.32 -9.80
CA LYS A 58 -24.63 5.05 -8.91
C LYS A 58 -23.35 5.72 -9.38
N ASP A 59 -23.06 5.70 -10.67
CA ASP A 59 -21.86 6.36 -11.22
C ASP A 59 -21.95 7.89 -11.10
N ILE A 60 -23.13 8.48 -11.28
CA ILE A 60 -23.37 9.91 -11.04
C ILE A 60 -23.17 10.26 -9.55
N ILE A 61 -23.67 9.40 -8.64
CA ILE A 61 -23.51 9.58 -7.19
C ILE A 61 -22.03 9.45 -6.80
N ASP A 62 -21.33 8.41 -7.26
CA ASP A 62 -19.89 8.22 -7.03
C ASP A 62 -19.08 9.43 -7.55
N ASP A 63 -19.47 9.97 -8.69
CA ASP A 63 -18.85 11.16 -9.29
C ASP A 63 -19.06 12.43 -8.45
N SER A 64 -20.30 12.65 -7.98
CA SER A 64 -20.63 13.78 -7.11
C SER A 64 -19.91 13.69 -5.75
N ILE A 65 -19.90 12.50 -5.13
CA ILE A 65 -19.20 12.23 -3.87
C ILE A 65 -17.70 12.46 -4.04
N TYR A 66 -17.11 11.99 -5.15
CA TYR A 66 -15.70 12.24 -5.42
C TYR A 66 -15.38 13.72 -5.57
N LEU A 67 -16.23 14.49 -6.25
CA LEU A 67 -16.03 15.93 -6.41
C LEU A 67 -16.11 16.65 -5.06
N VAL A 68 -17.03 16.26 -4.19
CA VAL A 68 -17.15 16.80 -2.82
C VAL A 68 -15.90 16.44 -2.00
N ILE A 69 -15.49 15.17 -2.01
CA ILE A 69 -14.27 14.72 -1.33
C ILE A 69 -13.05 15.48 -1.87
N LYS A 70 -12.89 15.57 -3.19
CA LYS A 70 -11.79 16.31 -3.80
C LYS A 70 -11.83 17.78 -3.41
N LYS A 71 -13.00 18.42 -3.38
CA LYS A 71 -13.12 19.84 -3.02
C LYS A 71 -12.76 20.10 -1.56
N PHE A 72 -13.23 19.28 -0.63
CA PHE A 72 -13.04 19.51 0.81
C PHE A 72 -11.77 18.86 1.39
N LEU A 73 -11.31 17.74 0.84
CA LEU A 73 -10.21 16.93 1.39
C LEU A 73 -8.95 16.95 0.54
N SER A 74 -8.91 17.58 -0.64
CA SER A 74 -7.68 17.64 -1.47
C SER A 74 -6.49 18.29 -0.77
N GLY A 75 -6.74 19.27 0.11
CA GLY A 75 -5.70 19.90 0.93
C GLY A 75 -5.30 19.08 2.17
N ASN A 76 -5.97 17.97 2.45
CA ASN A 76 -5.71 17.15 3.64
C ASN A 76 -4.68 16.06 3.34
N GLU A 77 -3.72 15.90 4.23
CA GLU A 77 -2.62 14.94 4.13
C GLU A 77 -3.10 13.49 3.91
N LEU A 78 -4.26 13.12 4.48
CA LEU A 78 -4.81 11.77 4.30
C LEU A 78 -5.17 11.51 2.82
N TYR A 79 -5.70 12.52 2.13
CA TYR A 79 -6.11 12.38 0.72
C TYR A 79 -4.90 12.18 -0.21
N THR A 80 -3.79 12.86 0.06
CA THR A 80 -2.55 12.71 -0.71
C THR A 80 -1.86 11.37 -0.40
N MET A 81 -1.92 10.90 0.85
CA MET A 81 -1.42 9.59 1.26
C MET A 81 -2.14 8.44 0.56
N LEU A 82 -3.44 8.53 0.27
CA LEU A 82 -4.18 7.48 -0.44
C LEU A 82 -3.58 7.20 -1.83
N SER A 83 -3.21 8.25 -2.57
CA SER A 83 -2.53 8.10 -3.87
C SER A 83 -1.16 7.43 -3.70
N SER A 84 -0.43 7.81 -2.65
CA SER A 84 0.90 7.26 -2.33
C SER A 84 0.85 5.80 -1.86
N GLY A 85 -0.30 5.34 -1.37
CA GLY A 85 -0.55 3.96 -0.94
C GLY A 85 -1.10 3.04 -2.03
N GLY A 86 -1.03 3.43 -3.30
CA GLY A 86 -1.49 2.61 -4.43
C GLY A 86 -3.00 2.69 -4.71
N LEU A 87 -3.76 3.46 -3.93
CA LEU A 87 -5.19 3.70 -4.17
C LEU A 87 -5.37 4.86 -5.17
N VAL A 88 -4.89 4.68 -6.39
CA VAL A 88 -4.94 5.69 -7.45
C VAL A 88 -6.37 5.84 -7.99
N ASN A 89 -7.13 4.73 -8.05
CA ASN A 89 -8.47 4.68 -8.64
C ASN A 89 -9.48 5.52 -7.85
N LYS A 90 -10.26 6.33 -8.58
CA LYS A 90 -11.36 7.17 -8.06
C LYS A 90 -12.27 6.39 -7.09
N LYS A 91 -12.76 5.24 -7.55
CA LYS A 91 -13.64 4.34 -6.77
C LYS A 91 -13.00 3.83 -5.48
N SER A 92 -11.69 3.54 -5.50
CA SER A 92 -10.98 3.07 -4.31
C SER A 92 -10.81 4.18 -3.26
N LYS A 93 -10.59 5.43 -3.69
CA LYS A 93 -10.54 6.59 -2.79
C LYS A 93 -11.91 6.87 -2.17
N ILE A 94 -12.98 6.85 -2.97
CA ILE A 94 -14.35 7.01 -2.48
C ILE A 94 -14.68 5.95 -1.43
N ASN A 95 -14.46 4.67 -1.74
CA ASN A 95 -14.77 3.57 -0.83
C ASN A 95 -14.02 3.70 0.51
N PHE A 96 -12.74 4.10 0.49
CA PHE A 96 -11.98 4.31 1.72
C PHE A 96 -12.61 5.39 2.60
N PHE A 97 -12.93 6.55 2.03
CA PHE A 97 -13.54 7.64 2.79
C PHE A 97 -14.95 7.30 3.28
N LEU A 98 -15.74 6.56 2.50
CA LEU A 98 -17.06 6.09 2.93
C LEU A 98 -16.96 5.15 4.13
N ILE A 99 -16.02 4.19 4.10
CA ILE A 99 -15.79 3.28 5.23
C ILE A 99 -15.34 4.05 6.46
N TYR A 100 -14.41 5.00 6.31
CA TYR A 100 -13.97 5.88 7.40
C TYR A 100 -15.12 6.70 8.01
N LEU A 101 -16.00 7.26 7.17
CA LEU A 101 -17.17 8.01 7.63
C LEU A 101 -18.16 7.10 8.38
N ILE A 102 -18.44 5.91 7.85
CA ILE A 102 -19.32 4.94 8.50
C ILE A 102 -18.75 4.49 9.85
N GLU A 103 -17.46 4.16 9.91
CA GLU A 103 -16.78 3.75 11.16
C GLU A 103 -16.88 4.84 12.22
N THR A 104 -16.59 6.10 11.85
CA THR A 104 -16.69 7.24 12.77
C THR A 104 -18.11 7.47 13.27
N VAL A 105 -19.13 7.38 12.41
CA VAL A 105 -20.54 7.52 12.81
C VAL A 105 -20.96 6.40 13.75
N ILE A 106 -20.57 5.15 13.48
CA ILE A 106 -20.88 4.01 14.34
C ILE A 106 -20.21 4.17 15.71
N ALA A 107 -18.94 4.56 15.75
CA ALA A 107 -18.21 4.78 17.00
C ALA A 107 -18.85 5.88 17.85
N LEU A 108 -19.25 7.00 17.24
CA LEU A 108 -19.95 8.08 17.92
C LEU A 108 -21.35 7.67 18.42
N GLY A 109 -22.11 6.95 17.59
CA GLY A 109 -23.44 6.44 17.96
C GLY A 109 -23.40 5.44 19.12
N LEU A 110 -22.41 4.54 19.13
CA LEU A 110 -22.18 3.61 20.23
C LEU A 110 -21.80 4.35 21.52
N PHE A 111 -20.91 5.34 21.43
CA PHE A 111 -20.50 6.10 22.62
C PHE A 111 -21.63 6.95 23.20
N TYR A 112 -22.52 7.48 22.34
CA TYR A 112 -23.74 8.16 22.76
C TYR A 112 -24.65 7.22 23.57
N TYR A 113 -24.82 5.98 23.10
CA TYR A 113 -25.63 4.97 23.81
C TYR A 113 -25.02 4.52 25.15
N LEU A 114 -23.68 4.55 25.27
CA LEU A 114 -22.95 4.14 26.47
C LEU A 114 -22.88 5.21 27.57
N THR A 115 -23.14 6.49 27.25
CA THR A 115 -22.87 7.60 28.17
C THR A 115 -24.14 8.42 28.42
N GLU A 116 -24.66 8.40 29.64
CA GLU A 116 -25.82 9.24 30.03
C GLU A 116 -25.44 10.72 30.23
N ASP A 117 -24.16 11.00 30.48
CA ASP A 117 -23.63 12.34 30.74
C ASP A 117 -23.20 13.07 29.45
N LYS A 118 -23.96 14.10 29.07
CA LYS A 118 -23.75 14.90 27.86
C LYS A 118 -22.41 15.64 27.84
N THR A 119 -21.82 15.95 29.00
CA THR A 119 -20.53 16.67 29.05
C THR A 119 -19.36 15.77 28.69
N LYS A 120 -19.37 14.53 29.17
CA LYS A 120 -18.38 13.49 28.83
C LYS A 120 -18.50 13.07 27.36
N PHE A 121 -19.72 13.05 26.82
CA PHE A 121 -19.97 12.80 25.39
C PHE A 121 -19.25 13.81 24.49
N PHE A 122 -19.34 15.11 24.80
CA PHE A 122 -18.71 16.14 23.98
C PHE A 122 -17.18 16.09 24.02
N MET A 123 -16.58 15.87 25.20
CA MET A 123 -15.13 15.71 25.32
C MET A 123 -14.63 14.47 24.58
N PHE A 124 -15.40 13.38 24.61
CA PHE A 124 -15.05 12.16 23.88
C PHE A 124 -15.11 12.34 22.37
N ILE A 125 -16.12 13.03 21.81
CA ILE A 125 -16.19 13.31 20.37
C ILE A 125 -14.91 14.02 19.91
N LEU A 126 -14.51 15.07 20.62
CA LEU A 126 -13.32 15.85 20.28
C LEU A 126 -12.05 14.99 20.36
N GLY A 127 -11.89 14.22 21.44
CA GLY A 127 -10.74 13.32 21.61
C GLY A 127 -10.70 12.21 20.56
N PHE A 128 -11.84 11.57 20.30
CA PHE A 128 -11.96 10.47 19.35
C PHE A 128 -11.67 10.91 17.91
N LEU A 129 -12.19 12.06 17.47
CA LEU A 129 -11.92 12.56 16.12
C LEU A 129 -10.43 12.82 15.88
N VAL A 130 -9.73 13.40 16.87
CA VAL A 130 -8.28 13.65 16.79
C VAL A 130 -7.49 12.34 16.79
N ILE A 131 -7.77 11.44 17.74
CA ILE A 131 -7.06 10.17 17.88
C ILE A 131 -7.31 9.25 16.68
N ASN A 132 -8.56 9.15 16.22
CA ASN A 132 -8.94 8.33 15.07
C ASN A 132 -8.25 8.81 13.80
N ASN A 133 -8.19 10.14 13.57
CA ASN A 133 -7.50 10.67 12.40
C ASN A 133 -6.00 10.33 12.40
N ILE A 134 -5.34 10.45 13.56
CA ILE A 134 -3.92 10.10 13.71
C ILE A 134 -3.71 8.59 13.54
N ALA A 135 -4.53 7.78 14.21
CA ALA A 135 -4.41 6.33 14.18
C ALA A 135 -4.60 5.76 12.77
N VAL A 136 -5.62 6.24 12.04
CA VAL A 136 -5.90 5.82 10.65
C VAL A 136 -4.75 6.21 9.74
N LYS A 137 -4.20 7.44 9.87
CA LYS A 137 -3.02 7.86 9.10
C LYS A 137 -1.82 6.95 9.36
N MET A 138 -1.51 6.67 10.62
CA MET A 138 -0.37 5.82 11.00
C MET A 138 -0.54 4.38 10.48
N PHE A 139 -1.73 3.82 10.63
CA PHE A 139 -2.05 2.48 10.14
C PHE A 139 -1.95 2.43 8.61
N PHE A 140 -2.57 3.38 7.92
CA PHE A 140 -2.57 3.43 6.46
C PHE A 140 -1.14 3.57 5.90
N LYS A 141 -0.33 4.45 6.49
CA LYS A 141 1.08 4.61 6.12
C LYS A 141 1.87 3.31 6.30
N LYS A 142 1.68 2.63 7.44
CA LYS A 142 2.42 1.40 7.75
C LYS A 142 2.04 0.23 6.84
N PHE A 143 0.75 0.05 6.56
CA PHE A 143 0.26 -1.13 5.86
C PHE A 143 0.15 -0.95 4.33
N PHE A 144 -0.27 0.23 3.86
CA PHE A 144 -0.50 0.45 2.43
C PHE A 144 0.66 1.17 1.78
N VAL A 145 1.05 2.34 2.33
CA VAL A 145 2.10 3.17 1.71
C VAL A 145 3.45 2.45 1.69
N ASN A 146 3.86 1.84 2.80
CA ASN A 146 5.15 1.13 2.83
C ASN A 146 5.15 -0.11 1.92
N VAL A 147 4.05 -0.86 1.86
CA VAL A 147 3.96 -2.05 1.00
C VAL A 147 3.98 -1.65 -0.47
N GLU A 148 3.23 -0.62 -0.85
CA GLU A 148 3.25 -0.10 -2.22
C GLU A 148 4.62 0.49 -2.57
N ARG A 149 5.25 1.25 -1.66
CA ARG A 149 6.61 1.76 -1.85
C ARG A 149 7.60 0.63 -2.13
N LEU A 150 7.53 -0.48 -1.39
CA LEU A 150 8.37 -1.66 -1.62
C LEU A 150 8.06 -2.32 -2.98
N ARG A 151 6.79 -2.44 -3.36
CA ARG A 151 6.39 -2.97 -4.68
C ARG A 151 6.93 -2.10 -5.81
N THR A 152 6.74 -0.78 -5.72
CA THR A 152 7.26 0.17 -6.70
C THR A 152 8.79 0.12 -6.76
N LYS A 153 9.48 -0.02 -5.63
CA LYS A 153 10.94 -0.19 -5.56
C LYS A 153 11.42 -1.41 -6.36
N THR A 154 10.79 -2.58 -6.13
CA THR A 154 11.11 -3.82 -6.87
C THR A 154 10.79 -3.68 -8.36
N ASN A 155 9.61 -3.14 -8.69
CA ASN A 155 9.18 -2.94 -10.07
C ASN A 155 10.05 -1.91 -10.80
N PHE A 156 10.60 -0.93 -10.10
CA PHE A 156 11.52 0.07 -10.65
C PHE A 156 12.87 -0.55 -11.00
N THR A 157 13.39 -1.48 -10.19
CA THR A 157 14.60 -2.23 -10.55
C THR A 157 14.40 -3.03 -11.84
N TYR A 158 13.25 -3.69 -11.96
CA TYR A 158 12.88 -4.41 -13.19
C TYR A 158 12.73 -3.48 -14.40
N PHE A 159 12.17 -2.29 -14.19
CA PHE A 159 12.13 -1.23 -15.20
C PHE A 159 13.51 -0.86 -15.73
N LEU A 160 14.48 -0.64 -14.84
CA LEU A 160 15.85 -0.31 -15.22
C LEU A 160 16.51 -1.41 -16.05
N ASP A 161 16.28 -2.68 -15.72
CA ASP A 161 16.78 -3.82 -16.49
C ASP A 161 16.21 -3.85 -17.91
N LEU A 162 14.90 -3.62 -18.04
CA LEU A 162 14.24 -3.55 -19.35
C LEU A 162 14.73 -2.34 -20.15
N LEU A 163 14.90 -1.18 -19.51
CA LEU A 163 15.40 0.03 -20.15
C LEU A 163 16.86 -0.13 -20.62
N ALA A 164 17.72 -0.72 -19.80
CA ALA A 164 19.10 -1.03 -20.18
C ALA A 164 19.14 -2.03 -21.36
N THR A 165 18.24 -3.01 -21.38
CA THR A 165 18.15 -3.98 -22.48
C THR A 165 17.61 -3.35 -23.77
N ALA A 166 16.62 -2.46 -23.67
CA ALA A 166 16.06 -1.72 -24.80
C ALA A 166 17.07 -0.72 -25.40
N THR A 167 17.83 0.00 -24.57
CA THR A 167 18.89 0.88 -25.07
C THR A 167 20.04 0.08 -25.70
N LYS A 168 20.34 -1.13 -25.18
CA LYS A 168 21.33 -2.03 -25.78
C LYS A 168 20.97 -2.51 -27.18
N SER A 169 19.69 -2.62 -27.53
CA SER A 169 19.25 -2.99 -28.88
C SER A 169 19.32 -1.82 -29.88
N GLY A 170 19.80 -0.64 -29.45
CA GLY A 170 19.96 0.54 -30.29
C GLY A 170 18.75 1.48 -30.28
N MET A 171 17.78 1.29 -29.39
CA MET A 171 16.70 2.26 -29.19
C MET A 171 17.25 3.53 -28.53
N THR A 172 16.75 4.70 -28.94
CA THR A 172 16.99 5.94 -28.19
C THR A 172 16.34 5.86 -26.81
N VAL A 173 16.86 6.62 -25.85
CA VAL A 173 16.37 6.58 -24.47
C VAL A 173 14.89 6.94 -24.39
N GLU A 174 14.45 7.94 -25.15
CA GLU A 174 13.07 8.42 -25.19
C GLU A 174 12.12 7.34 -25.73
N LEU A 175 12.50 6.66 -26.82
CA LEU A 175 11.71 5.57 -27.38
C LEU A 175 11.68 4.36 -26.45
N ALA A 176 12.81 4.04 -25.81
CA ALA A 176 12.92 2.97 -24.84
C ALA A 176 12.04 3.23 -23.61
N LEU A 177 11.98 4.47 -23.11
CA LEU A 177 11.12 4.87 -22.00
C LEU A 177 9.65 4.62 -22.31
N VAL A 178 9.17 5.03 -23.49
CA VAL A 178 7.78 4.79 -23.92
C VAL A 178 7.49 3.30 -24.00
N ALA A 179 8.31 2.53 -24.72
CA ALA A 179 8.10 1.10 -24.94
C ALA A 179 8.09 0.31 -23.62
N VAL A 180 9.05 0.58 -22.74
CA VAL A 180 9.14 -0.11 -21.44
C VAL A 180 8.01 0.33 -20.50
N SER A 181 7.58 1.60 -20.55
CA SER A 181 6.45 2.07 -19.75
C SER A 181 5.16 1.32 -20.06
N GLU A 182 4.92 0.98 -21.32
CA GLU A 182 3.74 0.21 -21.73
C GLU A 182 3.85 -1.24 -21.25
N TYR A 183 5.01 -1.86 -21.39
CA TYR A 183 5.23 -3.23 -20.93
C TYR A 183 5.01 -3.39 -19.42
N ILE A 184 5.51 -2.43 -18.62
CA ILE A 184 5.38 -2.46 -17.16
C ILE A 184 3.96 -2.13 -16.68
N GLY A 185 3.12 -1.56 -17.54
CA GLY A 185 1.70 -1.32 -17.24
C GLY A 185 0.97 -2.57 -16.74
N ASN A 186 1.37 -3.75 -17.22
CA ASN A 186 0.81 -5.05 -16.81
C ASN A 186 1.21 -5.45 -15.39
N MET A 187 2.40 -5.04 -14.91
CA MET A 187 2.90 -5.36 -13.57
C MET A 187 2.55 -4.27 -12.55
N SER A 188 2.73 -3.01 -12.94
CA SER A 188 2.43 -1.84 -12.11
C SER A 188 1.91 -0.70 -12.98
N SER A 189 0.59 -0.55 -12.98
CA SER A 189 -0.10 0.59 -13.58
C SER A 189 0.39 1.93 -13.01
N SER A 190 0.66 1.98 -11.70
CA SER A 190 1.13 3.20 -11.03
C SER A 190 2.48 3.64 -11.58
N LEU A 191 3.46 2.71 -11.60
CA LEU A 191 4.80 3.02 -12.11
C LEU A 191 4.78 3.37 -13.60
N SER A 192 4.02 2.64 -14.41
CA SER A 192 3.85 2.93 -15.85
C SER A 192 3.39 4.38 -16.08
N ASN A 193 2.40 4.86 -15.32
CA ASN A 193 1.92 6.23 -15.44
C ASN A 193 3.01 7.26 -15.10
N TYR A 194 3.79 7.04 -14.04
CA TYR A 194 4.89 7.95 -13.69
C TYR A 194 5.96 8.01 -14.78
N ILE A 195 6.34 6.86 -15.37
CA ILE A 195 7.31 6.83 -16.46
C ILE A 195 6.76 7.47 -17.74
N LYS A 196 5.47 7.32 -18.04
CA LYS A 196 4.82 8.02 -19.18
C LYS A 196 4.83 9.52 -18.99
N ILE A 197 4.51 10.01 -17.79
CA ILE A 197 4.59 11.44 -17.46
C ILE A 197 6.04 11.92 -17.61
N TYR A 198 7.01 11.17 -17.09
CA TYR A 198 8.43 11.49 -17.22
C TYR A 198 8.87 11.57 -18.69
N SER A 199 8.49 10.58 -19.51
CA SER A 199 8.81 10.57 -20.94
C SER A 199 8.20 11.77 -21.67
N ASN A 200 6.98 12.17 -21.31
CA ASN A 200 6.35 13.35 -21.88
C ASN A 200 7.01 14.65 -21.40
N ASP A 201 7.42 14.71 -20.13
CA ASP A 201 8.13 15.85 -19.55
C ASP A 201 9.51 16.03 -20.17
N ILE A 202 10.23 14.94 -20.51
CA ILE A 202 11.51 15.01 -21.23
C ILE A 202 11.34 15.73 -22.56
N SER A 203 10.31 15.37 -23.33
CA SER A 203 10.03 15.98 -24.64
C SER A 203 9.71 17.48 -24.55
N ASN A 204 9.16 17.95 -23.42
CA ASN A 204 8.74 19.33 -23.24
C ASN A 204 9.79 20.22 -22.54
N ASN A 205 10.47 19.69 -21.52
CA ASN A 205 11.30 20.45 -20.58
C ASN A 205 12.76 19.95 -20.50
N GLY A 206 13.11 18.88 -21.21
CA GLY A 206 14.43 18.25 -21.15
C GLY A 206 14.64 17.36 -19.92
N PHE A 207 15.74 16.61 -19.92
CA PHE A 207 16.02 15.55 -18.93
C PHE A 207 16.16 16.07 -17.49
N SER A 208 16.81 17.21 -17.28
CA SER A 208 17.07 17.74 -15.93
C SER A 208 15.79 18.13 -15.19
N ILE A 209 14.90 18.90 -15.84
CA ILE A 209 13.63 19.34 -15.23
C ILE A 209 12.67 18.14 -15.07
N ALA A 210 12.59 17.28 -16.09
CA ALA A 210 11.78 16.07 -16.02
C ALA A 210 12.26 15.13 -14.90
N GLY A 211 13.57 15.01 -14.70
CA GLY A 211 14.18 14.19 -13.66
C GLY A 211 13.80 14.70 -12.27
N GLU A 212 13.84 16.02 -12.07
CA GLU A 212 13.40 16.64 -10.82
C GLU A 212 11.91 16.42 -10.53
N ASN A 213 11.05 16.52 -11.54
CA ASN A 213 9.62 16.23 -11.40
C ASN A 213 9.37 14.76 -11.05
N LEU A 214 10.13 13.85 -11.65
CA LEU A 214 10.05 12.42 -11.36
C LEU A 214 10.49 12.13 -9.92
N ARG A 215 11.61 12.72 -9.46
CA ARG A 215 12.09 12.59 -8.07
C ARG A 215 11.09 13.12 -7.06
N LYS A 216 10.40 14.22 -7.36
CA LYS A 216 9.32 14.76 -6.51
C LYS A 216 8.09 13.85 -6.45
N SER A 217 7.78 13.20 -7.56
CA SER A 217 6.60 12.33 -7.69
C SER A 217 6.83 10.94 -7.09
N LEU A 218 8.04 10.41 -7.24
CA LEU A 218 8.49 9.12 -6.73
C LEU A 218 9.70 9.32 -5.83
N ASP A 219 9.44 9.49 -4.52
CA ASP A 219 10.49 9.57 -3.50
C ASP A 219 11.11 8.18 -3.23
N LEU A 220 11.95 7.72 -4.16
CA LEU A 220 12.72 6.48 -4.05
C LEU A 220 14.20 6.79 -4.28
N PRO A 221 15.13 6.27 -3.44
CA PRO A 221 16.57 6.41 -3.67
C PRO A 221 16.97 5.98 -5.09
N GLU A 222 16.43 4.86 -5.57
CA GLU A 222 16.73 4.29 -6.89
C GLU A 222 16.36 5.24 -8.03
N VAL A 223 15.26 6.00 -7.89
CA VAL A 223 14.81 6.99 -8.87
C VAL A 223 15.76 8.19 -8.91
N ARG A 224 16.28 8.59 -7.75
CA ARG A 224 17.26 9.67 -7.64
C ARG A 224 18.57 9.27 -8.30
N ASP A 225 19.05 8.05 -8.03
CA ASP A 225 20.27 7.51 -8.65
C ASP A 225 20.09 7.37 -10.16
N PHE A 226 18.93 6.87 -10.61
CA PHE A 226 18.58 6.79 -12.03
C PHE A 226 18.62 8.13 -12.75
N THR A 227 17.88 9.12 -12.25
CA THR A 227 17.81 10.45 -12.89
C THR A 227 19.19 11.11 -12.93
N ALA A 228 19.95 11.03 -11.84
CA ALA A 228 21.31 11.58 -11.79
C ALA A 228 22.26 10.89 -12.77
N VAL A 229 22.28 9.55 -12.81
CA VAL A 229 23.15 8.80 -13.73
C VAL A 229 22.77 9.05 -15.18
N LEU A 230 21.47 9.11 -15.48
CA LEU A 230 20.98 9.36 -16.84
C LEU A 230 21.31 10.78 -17.31
N GLU A 231 21.05 11.80 -16.48
CA GLU A 231 21.40 13.19 -16.75
C GLU A 231 22.91 13.34 -17.01
N ASN A 232 23.75 12.78 -16.11
CA ASN A 232 25.20 12.81 -16.25
C ASN A 232 25.70 12.10 -17.52
N ALA A 233 25.12 10.94 -17.87
CA ALA A 233 25.51 10.21 -19.07
C ALA A 233 25.18 10.98 -20.36
N LEU A 234 24.03 11.66 -20.38
CA LEU A 234 23.60 12.47 -21.52
C LEU A 234 24.43 13.76 -21.66
N GLU A 235 24.75 14.44 -20.56
CA GLU A 235 25.60 15.65 -20.59
C GLU A 235 27.06 15.35 -20.97
N SER A 236 27.60 14.24 -20.48
CA SER A 236 28.98 13.83 -20.76
C SER A 236 29.15 13.14 -22.13
N GLY A 237 28.06 12.81 -22.82
CA GLY A 237 28.08 12.04 -24.07
C GLY A 237 28.54 10.58 -23.89
N ALA A 238 28.55 10.08 -22.65
CA ALA A 238 28.92 8.69 -22.37
C ALA A 238 27.84 7.71 -22.88
N PRO A 239 28.20 6.45 -23.21
CA PRO A 239 27.22 5.45 -23.60
C PRO A 239 26.19 5.19 -22.50
N VAL A 240 24.96 5.68 -22.70
CA VAL A 240 23.86 5.56 -21.73
C VAL A 240 23.58 4.10 -21.36
N THR A 241 23.72 3.19 -22.32
CA THR A 241 23.56 1.74 -22.11
C THR A 241 24.48 1.20 -21.01
N ASP A 242 25.73 1.63 -20.99
CA ASP A 242 26.69 1.16 -19.99
C ASP A 242 26.38 1.77 -18.61
N ALA A 243 26.05 3.05 -18.57
CA ALA A 243 25.64 3.74 -17.34
C ALA A 243 24.42 3.08 -16.69
N LEU A 244 23.35 2.83 -17.47
CA LEU A 244 22.13 2.17 -16.98
C LEU A 244 22.37 0.71 -16.56
N ARG A 245 23.24 -0.01 -17.28
CA ARG A 245 23.59 -1.41 -16.93
C ARG A 245 24.35 -1.49 -15.61
N VAL A 246 25.31 -0.60 -15.39
CA VAL A 246 26.06 -0.52 -14.13
C VAL A 246 25.12 -0.17 -12.99
N LEU A 247 24.28 0.85 -13.17
CA LEU A 247 23.29 1.27 -12.19
C LEU A 247 22.32 0.13 -11.83
N SER A 248 21.76 -0.57 -12.83
CA SER A 248 20.82 -1.67 -12.55
C SER A 248 21.48 -2.80 -11.73
N LYS A 249 22.74 -3.12 -12.06
CA LYS A 249 23.53 -4.09 -11.28
C LYS A 249 23.78 -3.62 -9.86
N GLU A 250 24.09 -2.34 -9.67
CA GLU A 250 24.32 -1.74 -8.35
C GLU A 250 23.05 -1.77 -7.48
N ILE A 251 21.91 -1.32 -8.02
CA ILE A 251 20.62 -1.36 -7.32
C ILE A 251 20.24 -2.80 -6.94
N ARG A 252 20.45 -3.77 -7.85
CA ARG A 252 20.20 -5.19 -7.55
C ARG A 252 21.10 -5.71 -6.42
N ASN A 253 22.37 -5.35 -6.43
CA ASN A 253 23.30 -5.72 -5.37
C ASN A 253 22.91 -5.05 -4.04
N PHE A 254 22.50 -3.78 -4.07
CA PHE A 254 22.00 -3.09 -2.89
C PHE A 254 20.78 -3.80 -2.28
N HIS A 255 19.83 -4.21 -3.11
CA HIS A 255 18.68 -5.00 -2.69
C HIS A 255 19.05 -6.36 -2.09
N PHE A 256 20.07 -7.00 -2.64
CA PHE A 256 20.61 -8.25 -2.10
C PHE A 256 21.18 -8.03 -0.70
N ILE A 257 22.03 -7.02 -0.51
CA ILE A 257 22.61 -6.66 0.79
C ILE A 257 21.52 -6.29 1.81
N GLU A 258 20.51 -5.51 1.40
CA GLU A 258 19.39 -5.13 2.27
C GLU A 258 18.59 -6.37 2.73
N THR A 259 18.43 -7.34 1.83
CA THR A 259 17.75 -8.61 2.12
C THR A 259 18.61 -9.47 3.06
N GLU A 260 19.92 -9.53 2.82
CA GLU A 260 20.88 -10.25 3.65
C GLU A 260 20.91 -9.69 5.08
N GLU A 261 20.90 -8.36 5.24
CA GLU A 261 20.84 -7.70 6.55
C GLU A 261 19.54 -8.04 7.31
N LYS A 262 18.40 -8.08 6.60
CA LYS A 262 17.11 -8.47 7.19
C LYS A 262 17.13 -9.93 7.65
N ILE A 263 17.67 -10.83 6.84
CA ILE A 263 17.82 -12.26 7.18
C ILE A 263 18.75 -12.41 8.39
N GLY A 264 19.90 -11.71 8.39
CA GLY A 264 20.84 -11.72 9.50
C GLY A 264 20.22 -11.25 10.82
N LYS A 265 19.41 -10.19 10.79
CA LYS A 265 18.68 -9.69 11.97
C LYS A 265 17.65 -10.70 12.49
N VAL A 266 16.97 -11.42 11.61
CA VAL A 266 16.02 -12.47 12.00
C VAL A 266 16.76 -13.63 12.67
N ASN A 267 17.86 -14.10 12.08
CA ASN A 267 18.69 -15.16 12.65
C ASN A 267 19.23 -14.78 14.04
N ALA A 268 19.71 -13.55 14.22
CA ALA A 268 20.20 -13.07 15.51
C ALA A 268 19.08 -13.04 16.58
N LYS A 269 17.86 -12.64 16.20
CA LYS A 269 16.70 -12.64 17.13
C LYS A 269 16.23 -14.03 17.53
N MET A 270 16.43 -15.04 16.68
CA MET A 270 16.05 -16.43 16.99
C MET A 270 16.95 -17.09 18.05
N GLY A 271 18.19 -16.62 18.22
CA GLY A 271 19.10 -17.16 19.22
C GLY A 271 18.67 -16.89 20.67
N ILE A 272 18.07 -15.74 20.94
CA ILE A 272 17.71 -15.33 22.32
C ILE A 272 16.65 -16.27 22.94
N PRO A 273 15.51 -16.56 22.29
CA PRO A 273 14.56 -17.54 22.81
C PRO A 273 15.19 -18.92 22.97
N LEU A 274 16.03 -19.34 22.02
CA LEU A 274 16.65 -20.67 22.04
C LEU A 274 17.58 -20.85 23.24
N ILE A 275 18.42 -19.84 23.55
CA ILE A 275 19.26 -19.85 24.75
C ILE A 275 18.38 -19.85 26.00
N LEU A 276 17.33 -19.03 26.06
CA LEU A 276 16.44 -18.97 27.22
C LEU A 276 15.74 -20.32 27.50
N PHE A 277 15.22 -20.99 26.46
CA PHE A 277 14.50 -22.25 26.61
C PHE A 277 15.42 -23.45 26.86
N ILE A 278 16.69 -23.41 26.48
CA ILE A 278 17.63 -24.52 26.69
C ILE A 278 18.48 -24.30 27.95
N MET A 279 19.12 -23.14 28.10
CA MET A 279 20.02 -22.90 29.25
C MET A 279 19.26 -22.76 30.57
N PHE A 280 18.10 -22.10 30.59
CA PHE A 280 17.40 -21.85 31.85
C PHE A 280 16.93 -23.15 32.54
N PRO A 281 16.30 -24.11 31.84
CA PRO A 281 15.96 -25.41 32.46
C PRO A 281 17.20 -26.19 32.92
N ILE A 282 18.30 -26.17 32.16
CA ILE A 282 19.55 -26.86 32.53
C ILE A 282 20.11 -26.28 33.85
N ILE A 283 20.11 -24.95 34.00
CA ILE A 283 20.57 -24.31 35.25
C ILE A 283 19.68 -24.72 36.43
N VAL A 284 18.36 -24.75 36.24
CA VAL A 284 17.41 -25.17 37.28
C VAL A 284 17.63 -26.63 37.66
N GLU A 285 17.85 -27.52 36.69
CA GLU A 285 18.10 -28.94 36.91
C GLU A 285 19.38 -29.20 37.71
N ILE A 286 20.44 -28.42 37.46
CA ILE A 286 21.72 -28.53 38.20
C ILE A 286 21.58 -28.01 39.64
N ILE A 287 20.88 -26.89 39.84
CA ILE A 287 20.76 -26.23 41.16
C ILE A 287 19.74 -26.95 42.07
N ALA A 288 18.65 -27.47 41.50
CA ALA A 288 17.57 -28.12 42.23
C ALA A 288 18.03 -29.19 43.26
N PRO A 289 18.87 -30.19 42.91
CA PRO A 289 19.32 -31.18 43.88
C PRO A 289 20.22 -30.58 44.97
N GLY A 290 21.02 -29.56 44.63
CA GLY A 290 21.88 -28.86 45.59
C GLY A 290 21.06 -28.12 46.66
N VAL A 291 20.00 -27.43 46.24
CA VAL A 291 19.08 -26.71 47.15
C VAL A 291 18.26 -27.69 47.98
N LEU A 292 17.73 -28.76 47.38
CA LEU A 292 16.97 -29.79 48.09
C LEU A 292 17.82 -30.48 49.16
N ASN A 293 19.11 -30.73 48.89
CA ASN A 293 20.04 -31.31 49.86
C ASN A 293 20.43 -30.35 51.00
N LEU A 294 20.40 -29.04 50.78
CA LEU A 294 20.62 -28.06 51.84
C LEU A 294 19.40 -27.92 52.74
N LEU A 295 18.20 -27.90 52.15
CA LEU A 295 16.94 -27.83 52.88
C LEU A 295 16.65 -29.09 53.69
N SER A 296 17.06 -30.28 53.22
CA SER A 296 16.89 -31.52 53.98
C SER A 296 17.85 -31.65 55.17
N LYS A 297 18.88 -30.80 55.23
CA LYS A 297 19.92 -30.81 56.26
C LYS A 297 19.73 -29.72 57.32
N ILE A 298 18.73 -28.86 57.15
CA ILE A 298 18.23 -27.86 58.10
C ILE A 298 17.00 -28.44 58.79
#